data_AF-A0A920JXG0-F1
#
_entry.id   AF-A0A920JXG0-F1
#
_cell.length_a   1.000
_cell.length_b   1.000
_cell.length_c   1.000
_cell.angle_alpha   90.00
_cell.angle_beta   90.00
_cell.angle_gamma   90.00
#
_symmetry.space_group_name_H-M   'P 1'
#
loop_
_entity.id
_entity.type
_entity.pdbx_description
1 polymer ?
#
loop_
_entity_poly.entity_id
_entity_poly.type
_entity_poly.pdbx_seq_one_letter_code
_entity_poly.pdbx_strand_id
1 'polypeptide(L)' 'MRGLPDILFVVDVDHERIAINEANKLGIPVVGIVDSNSDPDGIDYIIPGMMIRFEQ' A
#
# COMPACT_ATOMS: atom_id res chain seq x y z
N MET A 1 14.87 11.90 -9.93
CA MET A 1 14.95 11.20 -8.62
C MET A 1 16.19 10.31 -8.65
N ARG A 2 17.09 10.39 -7.67
CA ARG A 2 18.29 9.55 -7.56
C ARG A 2 18.27 8.84 -6.21
N GLY A 3 17.75 7.62 -6.16
CA GLY A 3 17.68 6.78 -4.96
C GLY A 3 16.37 6.00 -4.85
N LEU A 4 16.40 4.90 -4.08
CA LEU A 4 15.17 4.23 -3.62
C LEU A 4 14.48 5.10 -2.57
N PRO A 5 13.14 5.07 -2.47
CA PRO A 5 12.43 5.78 -1.42
C PRO A 5 12.66 5.10 -0.06
N ASP A 6 12.65 5.90 1.02
CA ASP A 6 12.76 5.40 2.39
C ASP A 6 11.44 4.77 2.90
N ILE A 7 10.31 5.11 2.28
CA ILE A 7 8.98 4.61 2.64
C ILE A 7 8.04 4.70 1.43
N LEU A 8 7.12 3.74 1.30
CA LEU A 8 6.07 3.75 0.29
C LEU A 8 4.71 4.01 0.95
N PHE A 9 3.98 5.03 0.48
CA PHE A 9 2.60 5.29 0.87
C PHE A 9 1.66 4.85 -0.25
N VAL A 10 0.73 3.95 0.06
CA VAL A 10 -0.19 3.31 -0.91
C VAL A 10 -1.63 3.64 -0.55
N VAL A 11 -2.39 4.05 -1.56
CA VAL A 11 -3.84 4.21 -1.50
C VAL A 11 -4.44 3.09 -2.34
N ASP A 12 -5.49 2.43 -1.84
CA ASP A 12 -6.11 1.26 -2.50
C ASP A 12 -5.16 0.06 -2.61
N VAL A 13 -4.93 -0.59 -1.47
CA VAL A 13 -3.94 -1.68 -1.32
C VAL A 13 -4.24 -2.90 -2.21
N ASP A 14 -5.51 -3.13 -2.57
CA ASP A 14 -5.89 -4.23 -3.46
C ASP A 14 -5.51 -3.96 -4.92
N HIS A 15 -5.59 -2.72 -5.38
CA HIS A 15 -5.22 -2.37 -6.75
C HIS A 15 -3.70 -2.32 -6.92
N GLU A 16 -2.97 -1.93 -5.88
CA GLU A 16 -1.53 -1.68 -5.97
C GLU A 16 -0.65 -2.79 -5.40
N ARG A 17 -1.10 -4.04 -5.46
CA ARG A 17 -0.33 -5.21 -4.97
C ARG A 17 1.05 -5.35 -5.61
N ILE A 18 1.23 -4.91 -6.85
CA ILE A 18 2.54 -4.96 -7.52
C ILE A 18 3.53 -4.03 -6.81
N ALA A 19 3.13 -2.79 -6.54
CA ALA A 19 3.98 -1.81 -5.85
C ALA A 19 4.34 -2.27 -4.43
N ILE A 20 3.36 -2.83 -3.71
CA ILE A 20 3.57 -3.42 -2.37
C ILE A 20 4.60 -4.55 -2.44
N ASN A 21 4.46 -5.47 -3.39
CA ASN A 21 5.39 -6.59 -3.56
C ASN A 21 6.81 -6.14 -3.92
N GLU A 22 6.96 -5.12 -4.75
CA GLU A 22 8.27 -4.56 -5.09
C GLU A 22 8.93 -3.85 -3.90
N ALA A 23 8.16 -3.07 -3.13
CA ALA A 23 8.64 -2.44 -1.91
C ALA A 23 9.11 -3.48 -0.89
N ASN A 24 8.31 -4.53 -0.67
CA ASN A 24 8.65 -5.64 0.22
C ASN A 24 9.95 -6.36 -0.20
N LYS A 25 10.16 -6.57 -1.51
CA LYS A 25 11.42 -7.16 -2.02
C LYS A 25 12.64 -6.27 -1.79
N LEU A 26 12.45 -4.95 -1.82
CA LEU A 26 13.50 -3.96 -1.62
C LEU A 26 13.70 -3.61 -0.14
N GLY A 27 12.89 -4.15 0.77
CA GLY A 27 12.93 -3.84 2.19
C GLY A 27 12.44 -2.42 2.51
N ILE A 28 11.63 -1.84 1.62
CA ILE A 28 11.07 -0.51 1.79
C ILE A 28 9.77 -0.65 2.60
N PRO A 29 9.64 0.02 3.76
CA PRO A 29 8.44 -0.08 4.57
C PRO A 29 7.22 0.50 3.83
N VAL A 30 6.07 -0.16 3.99
CA VAL A 30 4.81 0.20 3.33
C VAL A 30 3.79 0.72 4.34
N VAL A 31 3.24 1.90 4.05
CA VAL A 31 2.09 2.48 4.76
C VAL A 31 0.89 2.43 3.82
N GLY A 32 -0.18 1.77 4.24
CA GLY A 32 -1.36 1.56 3.40
C GLY A 32 -2.66 1.94 4.08
N ILE A 33 -3.58 2.52 3.32
CA ILE A 33 -4.97 2.68 3.75
C ILE A 33 -5.71 1.37 3.48
N VAL A 34 -6.22 0.74 4.54
CA VAL A 34 -6.91 -0.56 4.47
C VAL A 34 -8.37 -0.38 4.86
N ASP A 35 -9.26 -0.83 3.98
CA ASP A 35 -10.70 -0.95 4.25
C ASP A 35 -11.03 -2.38 4.69
N SER A 36 -12.23 -2.60 5.23
CA SER A 36 -12.69 -3.86 5.80
C SER A 36 -12.73 -5.02 4.79
N ASN A 37 -12.69 -4.71 3.50
CA ASN A 37 -12.67 -5.68 2.39
C ASN A 37 -11.28 -5.88 1.77
N SER A 38 -10.26 -5.18 2.26
CA SER A 38 -8.91 -5.26 1.74
C SER A 38 -8.02 -6.17 2.58
N ASP A 39 -7.10 -6.86 1.91
CA ASP A 39 -6.10 -7.72 2.55
C ASP A 39 -4.88 -6.89 3.00
N PRO A 40 -4.57 -6.80 4.30
CA PRO A 40 -3.45 -6.01 4.80
C PRO A 40 -2.08 -6.70 4.63
N ASP A 41 -2.01 -7.86 3.98
CA ASP A 41 -0.75 -8.58 3.80
C ASP A 41 0.32 -7.74 3.08
N GLY A 42 1.54 -7.76 3.63
CA GLY A 42 2.66 -6.98 3.10
C GLY A 42 2.63 -5.48 3.42
N ILE A 43 1.81 -5.03 4.37
CA ILE A 43 1.77 -3.63 4.85
C ILE A 43 2.31 -3.55 6.28
N ASP A 44 3.33 -2.71 6.49
CA ASP A 44 3.93 -2.51 7.82
C ASP A 44 3.09 -1.59 8.71
N TYR A 45 2.50 -0.55 8.12
CA TYR A 45 1.69 0.44 8.84
C TYR A 45 0.32 0.59 8.21
N ILE A 46 -0.69 0.16 8.95
CA ILE A 46 -2.08 0.18 8.48
C ILE A 46 -2.75 1.44 9.00
N ILE A 47 -3.32 2.22 8.06
CA ILE A 47 -4.25 3.30 8.36
C ILE A 47 -5.65 2.78 8.07
N PRO A 48 -6.48 2.48 9.11
CA PRO A 48 -7.85 2.06 8.87
C PRO A 48 -8.65 3.21 8.25
N GLY A 49 -9.28 2.96 7.11
CA GLY A 49 -10.09 3.96 6.43
C GLY A 49 -10.99 3.34 5.37
N MET A 50 -12.21 3.86 5.25
CA MET A 50 -13.14 3.45 4.19
C MET A 50 -12.76 4.16 2.88
N MET A 51 -12.45 3.40 1.84
CA MET A 51 -12.11 3.94 0.52
C MET A 51 -13.37 3.99 -0.33
N ILE A 52 -13.86 5.20 -0.64
CA ILE A 52 -14.99 5.37 -1.55
C ILE A 52 -14.52 5.06 -2.97
N ARG A 53 -14.94 3.90 -3.49
CA ARG A 53 -14.72 3.51 -4.88
C ARG A 53 -15.78 4.18 -5.75
N PHE A 54 -15.38 5.18 -6.53
CA PHE A 54 -16.22 5.64 -7.64
C PHE A 54 -15.97 4.68 -8.81
N GLU A 55 -16.85 3.71 -9.02
CA GLU A 55 -16.88 2.97 -10.27
C GLU A 55 -17.15 3.96 -11.40
N GLN A 56 -16.21 4.08 -12.34
CA GLN A 56 -16.41 4.77 -13.62
C GLN A 56 -17.01 3.81 -14.63
#